data_AF-A0A1R1XB30-F1
#
_entry.id   AF-A0A1R1XB30-F1
#
_cell.length_a   1.000
_cell.length_b   1.000
_cell.length_c   1.000
_cell.angle_alpha   90.00
_cell.angle_beta   90.00
_cell.angle_gamma   90.00
#
_symmetry.space_group_name_H-M   'P 1'
#
loop_
_entity.id
_entity.type
_entity.pdbx_description
1 polymer ?
#
loop_
_entity_poly.entity_id
_entity_poly.type
_entity_poly.pdbx_seq_one_letter_code
_entity_poly.pdbx_strand_id
1 'polypeptide(L)'
;MYNILEFLGKQKFVDSRLAIESGKEKPRELSFKHTFETDSSTVMKFKVFDSTQDLRPDDWSNIVCVFTVGATWQFTNWHWPSPKAVFENCTY
;
A
#
# COMPACT_ATOMS: atom_id res chain seq x y z
N MET A 1 4.99 6.68 -1.25
CA MET A 1 3.79 7.42 -1.69
C MET A 1 4.00 8.18 -3.00
N TYR A 2 5.07 8.96 -3.14
CA TYR A 2 5.24 9.87 -4.29
C TYR A 2 5.15 9.24 -5.69
N ASN A 3 5.53 7.98 -5.84
CA ASN A 3 5.56 7.26 -7.12
C ASN A 3 4.59 6.06 -7.19
N ILE A 4 3.79 5.80 -6.14
CA ILE A 4 3.04 4.54 -6.04
C ILE A 4 1.93 4.42 -7.08
N LEU A 5 1.32 5.54 -7.49
CA LEU A 5 0.30 5.53 -8.55
C LEU A 5 0.90 5.33 -9.95
N GLU A 6 2.09 5.87 -10.20
CA GLU A 6 2.81 5.60 -11.45
C GLU A 6 3.22 4.13 -11.50
N PHE A 7 3.68 3.59 -10.37
CA PHE A 7 4.10 2.21 -10.26
C PHE A 7 2.94 1.23 -10.40
N LEU A 8 1.88 1.35 -9.58
CA LEU A 8 0.76 0.41 -9.58
C LEU A 8 -0.25 0.68 -10.70
N GLY A 9 -0.53 1.95 -10.99
CA GLY A 9 -1.55 2.33 -11.97
C GLY A 9 -1.05 2.32 -13.41
N LYS A 10 0.23 2.66 -13.65
CA LYS A 10 0.81 2.74 -15.00
C LYS A 10 1.93 1.73 -15.25
N GLN A 11 2.20 0.83 -14.29
CA GLN A 11 3.28 -0.16 -14.39
C GLN A 11 4.65 0.48 -14.70
N LYS A 12 4.85 1.72 -14.24
CA LYS A 12 6.05 2.52 -14.53
C LYS A 12 6.82 2.80 -13.25
N PHE A 13 8.03 2.29 -13.15
CA PHE A 13 8.94 2.66 -12.08
C PHE A 13 9.48 4.09 -12.30
N VAL A 14 9.36 4.92 -11.27
CA VAL A 14 9.92 6.27 -11.22
C VAL A 14 10.74 6.38 -9.93
N ASP A 15 11.98 6.87 -10.03
CA ASP A 15 12.83 7.08 -8.85
C ASP A 15 12.15 8.04 -7.87
N SER A 16 12.03 7.61 -6.62
CA SER A 16 11.35 8.38 -5.58
C SER A 16 12.03 9.73 -5.33
N ARG A 17 13.35 9.85 -5.55
CA ARG A 17 14.11 11.10 -5.36
C ARG A 17 13.65 12.17 -6.35
N LEU A 18 13.52 11.80 -7.62
CA LEU A 18 12.99 12.69 -8.67
C LEU A 18 11.55 13.12 -8.38
N ALA A 19 10.74 12.21 -7.82
CA ALA A 19 9.38 12.52 -7.43
C ALA A 19 9.30 13.49 -6.23
N ILE A 20 10.23 13.40 -5.28
CA ILE A 20 10.35 14.32 -4.13
C ILE A 20 10.82 15.70 -4.60
N GLU A 21 11.83 15.75 -5.47
CA GLU A 21 12.39 16.99 -6.03
C GLU A 21 11.36 17.80 -6.83
N SER A 22 10.32 17.15 -7.35
CA SER A 22 9.19 17.84 -8.00
C SER A 22 8.35 18.71 -7.05
N GLY A 23 8.63 18.71 -5.75
CA GLY A 23 8.00 19.57 -4.74
C GLY A 23 6.57 19.17 -4.37
N LYS A 24 6.11 18.00 -4.82
CA LYS A 24 4.78 17.49 -4.45
C LYS A 24 4.76 17.12 -2.97
N GLU A 25 3.68 17.46 -2.27
CA GLU A 25 3.47 16.99 -0.91
C GLU A 25 3.30 15.47 -0.88
N LYS A 26 3.70 14.83 0.22
CA LYS A 26 3.48 13.40 0.41
C LYS A 26 2.00 13.16 0.74
N PRO A 27 1.21 12.54 -0.14
CA PRO A 27 -0.14 12.15 0.24
C PRO A 27 -0.07 11.09 1.34
N ARG A 28 -1.05 11.09 2.26
CA ARG A 28 -1.22 10.06 3.31
C ARG A 28 -2.08 8.88 2.85
N GLU A 29 -3.08 9.16 2.02
CA GLU A 29 -3.95 8.18 1.37
C GLU A 29 -3.99 8.46 -0.14
N LEU A 30 -3.90 7.41 -0.93
CA LEU A 30 -4.14 7.45 -2.38
C LEU A 30 -5.11 6.34 -2.75
N SER A 31 -5.85 6.51 -3.83
CA SER A 31 -6.72 5.45 -4.35
C SER A 31 -6.61 5.31 -5.85
N PHE A 32 -6.71 4.07 -6.33
CA PHE A 32 -6.74 3.75 -7.75
C PHE A 32 -7.73 2.62 -8.02
N LYS A 33 -8.16 2.48 -9.28
CA LYS A 33 -9.01 1.37 -9.71
C LYS A 33 -8.18 0.42 -10.56
N HIS A 34 -8.41 -0.87 -10.39
CA HIS A 34 -7.80 -1.90 -11.22
C HIS A 34 -8.89 -2.86 -11.70
N THR A 35 -8.85 -3.17 -12.99
CA THR A 35 -9.75 -4.12 -13.63
C THR A 35 -8.98 -5.42 -13.82
N PHE A 36 -9.47 -6.51 -13.22
CA PHE A 36 -8.84 -7.82 -13.36
C PHE A 36 -9.30 -8.49 -14.66
N GLU A 37 -8.37 -9.10 -15.39
CA GLU A 37 -8.66 -9.78 -16.66
C GLU A 37 -9.35 -11.14 -16.47
N THR A 38 -9.19 -11.75 -15.30
CA THR A 38 -9.66 -13.12 -14.99
C THR A 38 -11.17 -13.26 -14.93
N ASP A 39 -11.90 -12.20 -14.56
CA ASP A 39 -13.36 -12.11 -14.63
C ASP A 39 -13.69 -10.76 -15.24
N SER A 40 -14.04 -10.75 -16.53
CA SER A 40 -14.10 -9.62 -17.45
C SER A 40 -15.10 -8.48 -17.12
N SER A 41 -15.36 -8.20 -15.84
CA SER A 41 -16.10 -7.03 -15.33
C SER A 41 -15.77 -6.63 -13.89
N THR A 42 -14.83 -7.29 -13.19
CA THR A 42 -14.53 -6.94 -11.78
C THR A 42 -13.56 -5.76 -11.70
N VAL A 43 -14.09 -4.58 -11.40
CA VAL A 43 -13.32 -3.37 -11.10
C VAL A 43 -13.20 -3.20 -9.59
N MET A 44 -12.00 -3.34 -9.05
CA MET A 44 -11.73 -3.09 -7.63
C MET A 44 -11.11 -1.71 -7.42
N LYS A 45 -11.50 -1.05 -6.33
CA LYS A 45 -10.87 0.20 -5.87
C LYS A 45 -9.90 -0.13 -4.74
N PHE A 46 -8.63 0.14 -4.96
CA PHE A 46 -7.60 0.00 -3.94
C PHE A 46 -7.32 1.34 -3.28
N LYS A 47 -7.07 1.28 -1.97
CA LYS A 47 -6.54 2.40 -1.19
C LYS A 47 -5.14 2.06 -0.72
N VAL A 48 -4.25 3.04 -0.78
CA VAL A 48 -2.86 2.92 -0.34
C VAL A 48 -2.65 3.96 0.75
N PHE A 49 -2.23 3.47 1.92
CA PHE A 49 -1.92 4.29 3.07
C PHE A 49 -0.40 4.29 3.31
N ASP A 50 0.12 5.40 3.82
CA ASP A 50 1.53 5.53 4.16
C ASP A 50 1.83 5.27 5.64
N SER A 51 0.78 5.15 6.45
CA SER A 51 0.81 4.91 7.89
C SER A 51 -0.41 4.08 8.30
N THR A 52 -0.26 3.27 9.34
CA THR A 52 -1.36 2.47 9.93
C THR A 52 -2.05 3.17 11.11
N GLN A 53 -1.59 4.37 11.50
CA GLN A 53 -2.08 5.10 12.68
C GLN A 53 -3.58 5.44 12.62
N ASP A 54 -4.11 5.65 11.41
CA ASP A 54 -5.51 6.01 11.19
C ASP A 54 -6.41 4.78 10.95
N LEU A 55 -5.86 3.55 10.97
CA LEU A 55 -6.62 2.32 10.76
C LEU A 55 -7.29 1.88 12.06
N ARG A 56 -8.61 1.67 12.00
CA ARG A 56 -9.36 1.06 13.10
C ARG A 56 -9.11 -0.46 13.10
N PRO A 57 -9.32 -1.16 14.23
CA PRO A 57 -9.15 -2.62 14.31
C PRO A 57 -9.86 -3.38 13.18
N ASP A 58 -11.09 -2.98 12.83
CA ASP A 58 -11.87 -3.64 11.76
C ASP A 58 -11.27 -3.43 10.36
N ASP A 59 -10.56 -2.32 10.14
CA ASP A 59 -9.97 -1.99 8.84
C ASP A 59 -8.82 -2.95 8.48
N TRP A 60 -8.19 -3.63 9.47
CA TRP A 60 -7.10 -4.58 9.24
C TRP A 60 -7.51 -5.79 8.42
N SER A 61 -8.78 -6.22 8.53
CA SER A 61 -9.32 -7.31 7.71
C SER A 61 -9.40 -6.98 6.22
N ASN A 62 -9.32 -5.70 5.84
CA ASN A 62 -9.33 -5.24 4.45
C ASN A 62 -7.92 -5.02 3.88
N ILE A 63 -6.86 -5.30 4.65
CA ILE A 63 -5.48 -5.17 4.17
C ILE A 63 -5.13 -6.39 3.31
N VAL A 64 -4.86 -6.14 2.04
CA VAL A 64 -4.57 -7.19 1.05
C VAL A 64 -3.11 -7.26 0.64
N CYS A 65 -2.29 -6.27 1.01
CA CYS A 65 -0.88 -6.19 0.63
C CYS A 65 -0.12 -5.22 1.54
N VAL A 66 1.14 -5.52 1.83
CA VAL A 66 2.06 -4.64 2.57
C VAL A 66 3.36 -4.50 1.80
N PHE A 67 3.75 -3.26 1.50
CA PHE A 67 5.09 -2.93 1.02
C PHE A 67 6.01 -2.65 2.22
N THR A 68 7.11 -3.39 2.33
CA THR A 68 8.06 -3.28 3.44
C THR A 68 9.48 -3.12 2.95
N VAL A 69 10.31 -2.45 3.76
CA VAL A 69 11.76 -2.33 3.57
C VAL A 69 12.55 -3.39 4.35
N GLY A 70 11.86 -4.30 5.06
CA GLY A 70 12.46 -5.43 5.78
C GLY A 70 12.92 -5.14 7.21
N ALA A 71 12.75 -3.90 7.71
CA ALA A 71 13.09 -3.57 9.09
C ALA A 71 11.95 -3.93 10.04
N THR A 72 12.22 -4.74 11.07
CA THR A 72 11.19 -5.28 11.98
C THR A 72 10.45 -4.19 12.77
N TRP A 73 11.11 -3.08 13.08
CA TRP A 73 10.49 -1.94 13.77
C TRP A 73 9.35 -1.30 12.96
N GLN A 74 9.28 -1.52 11.64
CA GLN A 74 8.19 -1.02 10.79
C GLN A 74 6.81 -1.48 11.29
N PHE A 75 6.76 -2.66 11.91
CA PHE A 75 5.53 -3.31 12.38
C PHE A 75 5.21 -2.98 13.85
N THR A 76 6.01 -2.15 14.51
CA THR A 76 5.71 -1.72 15.88
C THR A 76 4.39 -0.96 15.92
N ASN A 77 3.51 -1.31 16.86
CA ASN A 77 2.14 -0.79 17.02
C ASN A 77 1.14 -1.16 15.92
N TRP A 78 1.46 -2.15 15.08
CA TRP A 78 0.49 -2.73 14.16
C TRP A 78 -0.39 -3.75 14.88
N HIS A 79 -1.55 -4.06 14.31
CA HIS A 79 -2.38 -5.17 14.78
C HIS A 79 -1.61 -6.50 14.74
N TRP A 80 -0.74 -6.67 13.73
CA TRP A 80 0.21 -7.77 13.62
C TRP A 80 1.64 -7.27 13.89
N PRO A 81 2.20 -7.49 15.09
CA PRO A 81 3.45 -6.83 15.49
C PRO A 81 4.73 -7.56 15.03
N SER A 82 4.61 -8.69 14.31
CA SER A 82 5.76 -9.45 13.82
C SER A 82 5.69 -9.65 12.30
N PRO A 83 6.84 -9.72 11.60
CA PRO A 83 6.84 -10.01 10.16
C PRO A 83 6.07 -11.28 9.82
N LYS A 84 6.25 -12.35 10.62
CA LYS A 84 5.53 -13.62 10.45
C LYS A 84 4.01 -13.40 10.46
N ALA A 85 3.49 -12.72 11.48
CA ALA A 85 2.06 -12.45 11.58
C ALA A 85 1.56 -11.57 10.42
N VAL A 86 2.32 -10.56 10.00
CA VAL A 86 1.94 -9.73 8.84
C VAL A 86 1.84 -10.57 7.57
N PHE A 87 2.84 -11.40 7.26
CA PHE A 87 2.85 -12.20 6.05
C PHE A 87 1.84 -13.37 6.10
N GLU A 88 1.48 -13.88 7.27
CA GLU A 88 0.40 -14.86 7.39
C GLU A 88 -1.00 -14.27 7.13
N ASN A 89 -1.18 -12.95 7.31
CA ASN A 89 -2.49 -12.30 7.17
C ASN A 89 -2.63 -11.44 5.90
N CYS A 90 -1.54 -11.01 5.27
CA CYS A 90 -1.54 -10.12 4.10
C CYS A 90 -1.19 -10.81 2.77
N THR A 91 -1.24 -12.14 2.69
CA THR A 91 -0.89 -12.90 1.48
C THR A 91 -2.15 -13.59 0.94
N TYR A 92 -2.52 -13.29 -0.31
CA TYR A 92 -3.56 -13.99 -1.06
C TYR A 92 -2.91 -14.95 -2.06
#